data_AF-A0A3P7NP73-F1
#
_entry.id   AF-A0A3P7NP73-F1
#
_cell.length_a   1.000
_cell.length_b   1.000
_cell.length_c   1.000
_cell.angle_alpha   90.00
_cell.angle_beta   90.00
_cell.angle_gamma   90.00
#
_symmetry.space_group_name_H-M   'P 1'
#
loop_
_entity.id
_entity.type
_entity.pdbx_description
1 polymer ?
#
loop_
_entity_poly.entity_id
_entity_poly.type
_entity_poly.pdbx_seq_one_letter_code
_entity_poly.pdbx_strand_id
1 'polypeptide(L)'
;NAGSAAANIPAPASGRVILFFSVNSSGCFCGVAEMTSPVNKLKHLNIWQDSRWRGAFDVRWIYAKNVPNRLLRHIQVESPENRAVTHLRDSNEILPASKAEEMLQIIHKYSPPRLFHHGAP
;
A
#
# COMPACT_ATOMS: atom_id res chain seq x y z
N ASN A 1 39.05 -20.49 -29.49
CA ASN A 1 37.61 -20.65 -29.16
C ASN A 1 37.37 -19.97 -27.83
N ALA A 2 36.72 -18.81 -27.88
CA ALA A 2 36.59 -17.87 -26.77
C ALA A 2 35.71 -18.45 -25.66
N GLY A 3 36.18 -18.31 -24.41
CA GLY A 3 35.37 -18.56 -23.22
C GLY A 3 34.25 -17.54 -23.14
N SER A 4 33.02 -18.04 -23.05
CA SER A 4 31.83 -17.25 -22.74
C SER A 4 31.93 -16.77 -21.30
N ALA A 5 32.40 -15.53 -21.11
CA ALA A 5 32.20 -14.81 -19.88
C ALA A 5 30.70 -14.45 -19.83
N ALA A 6 29.94 -15.20 -19.02
CA ALA A 6 28.61 -14.77 -18.63
C ALA A 6 28.75 -13.39 -17.95
N ALA A 7 28.32 -12.34 -18.65
CA ALA A 7 28.29 -11.01 -18.10
C ALA A 7 27.50 -11.07 -16.80
N ASN A 8 28.14 -10.66 -15.70
CA ASN A 8 27.50 -10.52 -14.41
C ASN A 8 26.58 -9.29 -14.51
N ILE A 9 25.39 -9.48 -15.10
CA ILE A 9 24.37 -8.46 -15.21
C ILE A 9 23.91 -8.19 -13.77
N PRO A 10 24.15 -7.01 -13.18
CA PRO A 10 23.58 -6.68 -11.89
C PRO A 10 22.08 -6.82 -12.01
N ALA A 11 21.48 -7.63 -11.11
CA ALA A 11 20.03 -7.74 -11.02
C ALA A 11 19.44 -6.32 -10.96
N PRO A 12 18.38 -6.02 -11.74
CA PRO A 12 17.76 -4.70 -11.69
C PRO A 12 17.45 -4.37 -10.23
N ALA A 13 17.79 -3.15 -9.80
CA ALA A 13 17.54 -2.70 -8.44
C ALA A 13 16.09 -3.03 -8.06
N SER A 14 15.92 -3.96 -7.12
CA SER A 14 14.63 -4.51 -6.73
C SER A 14 13.77 -3.42 -6.09
N GLY A 15 13.01 -2.68 -6.90
CA GLY A 15 12.01 -1.73 -6.42
C GLY A 15 10.93 -2.46 -5.63
N ARG A 16 10.55 -1.93 -4.47
CA ARG A 16 9.46 -2.47 -3.67
C ARG A 16 8.15 -1.81 -4.07
N VAL A 17 7.10 -2.61 -4.20
CA VAL A 17 5.74 -2.12 -4.44
C VAL A 17 5.00 -2.07 -3.12
N ILE A 18 4.71 -0.85 -2.65
CA ILE A 18 3.99 -0.60 -1.41
C ILE A 18 2.55 -0.22 -1.72
N LEU A 19 1.61 -0.88 -1.05
CA LEU A 19 0.18 -0.68 -1.20
C LEU A 19 -0.38 -0.06 0.08
N PHE A 20 -1.11 1.05 -0.06
CA PHE A 20 -1.81 1.71 1.02
C PHE A 20 -3.29 1.38 0.95
N PHE A 21 -3.82 0.71 1.97
CA PHE A 21 -5.20 0.23 1.98
C PHE A 21 -6.13 1.22 2.67
N SER A 22 -7.26 1.51 2.03
CA SER A 22 -8.35 2.33 2.56
C SER A 22 -9.69 1.74 2.13
N VAL A 23 -10.63 1.64 3.06
CA VAL A 23 -12.00 1.21 2.76
C VAL A 23 -12.83 2.44 2.43
N ASN A 24 -13.60 2.38 1.34
CA ASN A 24 -14.47 3.48 0.92
C ASN A 24 -15.33 3.99 2.08
N SER A 25 -15.38 5.32 2.24
CA SER A 25 -16.15 6.01 3.28
C SER A 25 -15.74 5.70 4.74
N SER A 26 -14.64 4.98 4.99
CA SER A 26 -14.16 4.71 6.36
C SER A 26 -13.56 5.93 7.05
N GLY A 27 -13.11 6.93 6.29
CA GLY A 27 -12.42 8.11 6.81
C GLY A 27 -11.00 7.84 7.32
N CYS A 28 -10.43 6.65 7.06
CA CYS A 28 -9.08 6.27 7.46
C CYS A 28 -8.39 5.37 6.42
N PHE A 29 -7.06 5.32 6.48
CA PHE A 29 -6.30 4.21 5.92
C PHE A 29 -6.21 3.09 6.94
N CYS A 30 -6.48 1.85 6.54
CA CYS A 30 -6.54 0.69 7.43
C CYS A 30 -5.24 -0.12 7.47
N GLY A 31 -4.31 0.12 6.54
CA GLY A 31 -3.00 -0.53 6.61
C GLY A 31 -2.10 -0.29 5.41
N VAL A 32 -0.94 -0.95 5.48
CA VAL A 32 0.11 -0.91 4.46
C VAL A 32 0.62 -2.33 4.25
N ALA A 33 0.78 -2.74 3.00
CA ALA A 33 1.40 -4.01 2.64
C ALA A 33 2.41 -3.85 1.50
N GLU A 34 3.36 -4.77 1.43
CA GLU A 34 4.25 -4.94 0.28
C GLU A 34 3.67 -6.02 -0.65
N MET A 35 3.65 -5.77 -1.95
CA MET A 35 3.36 -6.81 -2.94
C MET A 35 4.61 -7.69 -3.10
N THR A 36 4.46 -8.99 -2.86
CA THR A 36 5.59 -9.94 -2.78
C THR A 36 5.63 -10.96 -3.92
N SER A 37 4.63 -10.96 -4.81
CA SER A 37 4.60 -11.80 -6.00
C SER A 37 4.06 -11.04 -7.21
N PRO A 38 4.34 -11.50 -8.44
CA PRO A 38 3.60 -11.08 -9.62
C PRO A 38 2.10 -11.44 -9.52
N VAL A 39 1.28 -10.78 -10.34
CA VAL A 39 -0.16 -11.10 -10.46
C VAL A 39 -0.35 -12.40 -11.24
N ASN A 40 -0.93 -13.42 -10.60
CA ASN A 40 -1.45 -14.59 -11.27
C ASN A 40 -2.90 -14.34 -11.69
N LYS A 41 -3.13 -14.02 -12.97
CA LYS A 41 -4.46 -13.71 -13.54
C LYS A 41 -5.42 -14.92 -13.59
N LEU A 42 -4.89 -16.14 -13.52
CA LEU A 42 -5.66 -17.39 -13.59
C LEU A 42 -6.10 -17.89 -12.21
N LYS A 43 -5.53 -17.32 -11.14
CA LYS A 43 -5.89 -17.69 -9.76
C LYS A 43 -7.29 -17.16 -9.46
N HIS A 44 -8.19 -18.08 -9.11
CA HIS A 44 -9.56 -17.77 -8.68
C HIS A 44 -9.69 -18.03 -7.19
N LEU A 45 -10.03 -17.00 -6.42
CA LEU A 45 -10.25 -17.10 -4.97
C LEU A 45 -11.71 -16.79 -4.67
N ASN A 46 -12.34 -17.63 -3.85
CA ASN A 46 -13.73 -17.48 -3.37
C ASN A 46 -13.82 -16.68 -2.06
N ILE A 47 -12.79 -15.92 -1.71
CA ILE A 47 -12.68 -15.15 -0.46
C ILE A 47 -13.15 -13.71 -0.61
N TRP A 48 -13.38 -13.24 -1.85
CA TRP A 48 -13.77 -11.87 -2.15
C TRP A 48 -15.29 -11.71 -2.04
N GLN A 49 -15.73 -10.53 -1.60
CA GLN A 49 -17.16 -10.20 -1.47
C GLN A 49 -17.91 -10.27 -2.82
N ASP A 50 -17.22 -10.02 -3.92
CA ASP A 50 -17.79 -10.01 -5.26
C ASP A 50 -17.05 -11.01 -6.16
N SER A 51 -17.79 -11.93 -6.76
CA SER A 51 -17.25 -13.01 -7.60
C SER A 51 -16.60 -12.53 -8.90
N ARG A 52 -16.76 -11.26 -9.28
CA ARG A 52 -16.11 -10.71 -10.48
C ARG A 52 -14.61 -10.51 -10.33
N TRP A 53 -14.08 -10.46 -9.10
CA TRP A 53 -12.65 -10.29 -8.86
C TRP A 53 -11.90 -11.56 -9.26
N ARG A 54 -11.00 -11.42 -10.25
CA ARG A 54 -10.19 -12.50 -10.81
C ARG A 54 -8.71 -12.17 -10.66
N GLY A 55 -7.91 -13.22 -10.52
CA GLY A 55 -6.49 -13.12 -10.28
C GLY A 55 -6.15 -12.86 -8.82
N ALA A 56 -4.89 -13.10 -8.47
CA ALA A 56 -4.36 -12.79 -7.16
C ALA A 56 -2.84 -12.60 -7.21
N PHE A 57 -2.34 -11.85 -6.24
CA PHE A 57 -0.92 -11.73 -5.92
C PHE A 57 -0.77 -11.79 -4.41
N ASP A 58 0.40 -12.20 -3.96
CA ASP A 58 0.71 -12.31 -2.54
C ASP A 58 1.14 -10.93 -2.02
N VAL A 59 0.72 -10.65 -0.79
CA VAL A 59 1.11 -9.43 -0.07
C VAL A 59 1.64 -9.80 1.31
N ARG A 60 2.52 -8.97 1.83
CA ARG A 60 2.97 -9.02 3.22
C ARG A 60 2.55 -7.74 3.93
N TRP A 61 1.66 -7.88 4.91
CA TRP A 61 1.24 -6.76 5.74
C TRP A 61 2.42 -6.20 6.55
N ILE A 62 2.59 -4.89 6.50
CA ILE A 62 3.59 -4.13 7.29
C ILE A 62 2.87 -3.48 8.48
N TYR A 63 1.73 -2.85 8.22
CA TYR A 63 0.87 -2.26 9.24
C TYR A 63 -0.58 -2.67 9.01
N ALA A 64 -1.26 -3.06 10.09
CA ALA A 64 -2.71 -3.25 10.14
C ALA A 64 -3.25 -2.38 11.28
N LYS A 65 -3.54 -1.11 10.98
CA LYS A 65 -4.05 -0.12 11.95
C LYS A 65 -4.78 1.02 11.23
N ASN A 66 -5.82 1.53 11.86
CA ASN A 66 -6.62 2.63 11.33
C ASN A 66 -5.93 3.98 11.59
N VAL A 67 -5.51 4.67 10.52
CA VAL A 67 -4.91 6.01 10.56
C VAL A 67 -5.91 7.02 9.98
N PRO A 68 -6.42 7.97 10.79
CA PRO A 68 -7.43 8.93 10.33
C PRO A 68 -6.97 9.82 9.16
N ASN A 69 -7.84 10.03 8.17
CA ASN A 69 -7.56 10.84 6.98
C ASN A 69 -7.12 12.28 7.31
N ARG A 70 -7.57 12.84 8.45
CA ARG A 70 -7.13 14.17 8.90
C ARG A 70 -5.62 14.30 9.04
N LEU A 71 -4.91 13.20 9.31
CA LEU A 71 -3.46 13.17 9.43
C LEU A 71 -2.74 13.09 8.07
N LEU A 72 -3.46 12.72 7.00
CA LEU A 72 -2.88 12.43 5.69
C LEU A 72 -3.36 13.40 4.59
N ARG A 73 -4.48 14.11 4.80
CA ARG A 73 -5.14 14.99 3.82
C ARG A 73 -4.28 16.17 3.31
N HIS A 74 -3.17 16.48 3.97
CA HIS A 74 -2.25 17.53 3.55
C HIS A 74 -1.22 17.03 2.52
N ILE A 75 -1.06 15.71 2.40
CA ILE A 75 -0.20 15.11 1.37
C ILE A 75 -0.96 15.15 0.06
N GLN A 76 -0.43 15.89 -0.90
CA GLN A 76 -0.96 16.05 -2.25
C GLN A 76 -0.06 15.32 -3.23
N VAL A 77 -0.67 14.63 -4.20
CA VAL A 77 0.06 14.02 -5.32
C VAL A 77 0.22 15.02 -6.45
N GLU A 78 1.28 14.84 -7.22
CA GLU A 78 1.51 15.58 -8.46
C GLU A 78 0.40 15.25 -9.45
N SER A 79 -0.53 16.18 -9.56
CA SER A 79 -1.69 16.11 -10.44
C SER A 79 -2.13 17.54 -10.74
N PRO A 80 -2.79 17.82 -11.87
CA PRO A 80 -3.24 19.18 -12.20
C PRO A 80 -4.09 19.85 -11.11
N GLU A 81 -4.81 19.04 -10.32
CA GLU A 81 -5.69 19.49 -9.24
C GLU A 81 -5.00 19.47 -7.85
N ASN A 82 -3.73 19.06 -7.76
CA ASN A 82 -3.01 18.80 -6.50
C ASN A 82 -3.86 17.97 -5.51
N ARG A 83 -4.44 16.87 -6.02
CA ARG A 83 -5.39 16.05 -5.27
C ARG A 83 -4.73 15.45 -4.02
N ALA A 84 -5.44 15.52 -2.89
CA ALA A 84 -4.99 14.87 -1.66
C ALA A 84 -4.97 13.35 -1.79
N VAL A 85 -4.00 12.68 -1.15
CA VAL A 85 -3.88 11.20 -1.14
C VAL A 85 -5.14 10.50 -0.63
N THR A 86 -5.92 11.18 0.23
CA THR A 86 -7.18 10.67 0.79
C THR A 86 -8.35 10.65 -0.20
N HIS A 87 -8.20 11.26 -1.38
CA HIS A 87 -9.21 11.32 -2.45
C HIS A 87 -8.81 10.54 -3.70
N LEU A 88 -7.71 9.80 -3.64
CA LEU A 88 -7.29 8.93 -4.73
C LEU A 88 -8.26 7.77 -4.89
N ARG A 89 -8.43 7.33 -6.13
CA ARG A 89 -9.17 6.11 -6.47
C ARG A 89 -8.23 4.90 -6.36
N ASP A 90 -8.84 3.72 -6.43
CA ASP A 90 -8.10 2.46 -6.42
C ASP A 90 -7.00 2.43 -7.48
N SER A 91 -5.85 1.84 -7.14
CA SER A 91 -4.64 1.74 -7.96
C SER A 91 -3.97 3.05 -8.41
N ASN A 92 -4.39 4.22 -7.89
CA ASN A 92 -3.65 5.46 -8.17
C ASN A 92 -2.24 5.41 -7.58
N GLU A 93 -1.25 5.72 -8.41
CA GLU A 93 0.14 5.86 -7.98
C GLU A 93 0.33 7.19 -7.22
N ILE A 94 1.11 7.14 -6.14
CA ILE A 94 1.47 8.33 -5.36
C ILE A 94 2.80 8.85 -5.90
N LEU A 95 2.72 9.86 -6.76
CA LEU A 95 3.88 10.56 -7.32
C LEU A 95 3.96 12.00 -6.77
N PRO A 96 5.17 12.52 -6.53
CA PRO A 96 6.45 11.80 -6.52
C PRO A 96 6.56 10.80 -5.34
N ALA A 97 7.49 9.85 -5.43
CA ALA A 97 7.69 8.81 -4.40
C ALA A 97 7.92 9.38 -2.99
N SER A 98 8.48 10.59 -2.86
CA SER A 98 8.65 11.29 -1.58
C SER A 98 7.33 11.53 -0.85
N LYS A 99 6.20 11.65 -1.56
CA LYS A 99 4.85 11.77 -0.97
C LYS A 99 4.38 10.45 -0.37
N ALA A 100 4.72 9.32 -1.00
CA ALA A 100 4.45 7.99 -0.45
C ALA A 100 5.32 7.72 0.79
N GLU A 101 6.58 8.15 0.77
CA GLU A 101 7.49 8.05 1.92
C GLU A 101 7.00 8.87 3.11
N GLU A 102 6.55 10.11 2.89
CA GLU A 102 5.93 10.96 3.91
C GLU A 102 4.71 10.28 4.52
N MET A 103 3.81 9.75 3.69
CA MET A 103 2.63 9.01 4.13
C MET A 103 3.00 7.78 4.97
N LEU A 104 4.00 7.00 4.53
CA LEU A 104 4.49 5.83 5.25
C LEU A 104 5.07 6.20 6.62
N GLN A 105 5.80 7.31 6.71
CA GLN A 105 6.36 7.82 7.97
C GLN A 105 5.26 8.22 8.96
N ILE A 106 4.20 8.91 8.50
CA ILE A 106 3.06 9.26 9.33
C ILE A 106 2.36 8.00 9.84
N ILE A 107 2.12 7.03 8.96
CA ILE A 107 1.49 5.76 9.34
C ILE A 107 2.38 5.02 10.35
N HIS A 108 3.69 4.91 10.12
CA HIS A 108 4.61 4.24 11.04
C HIS A 108 4.52 4.84 12.46
N LYS A 109 4.63 6.17 12.57
CA LYS A 109 4.63 6.91 13.84
C LYS A 109 3.28 6.95 14.53
N TYR A 110 2.17 6.80 13.79
CA TYR A 110 0.83 6.86 14.39
C TYR A 110 0.60 5.71 15.37
N SER A 111 0.41 6.05 16.64
CA SER A 111 -0.06 5.12 17.66
C SER A 111 -1.54 5.42 17.92
N PRO A 112 -2.47 4.51 17.60
CA PRO A 112 -3.86 4.72 17.93
C PRO A 112 -4.02 4.88 19.45
N PRO A 113 -4.87 5.81 19.91
CA PRO A 113 -5.17 5.89 21.33
C PRO A 113 -5.67 4.52 21.78
N ARG A 114 -5.12 4.03 22.91
CA ARG A 114 -5.64 2.80 23.51
C ARG A 114 -7.12 3.08 23.78
N LEU A 115 -8.00 2.36 23.10
CA LEU A 115 -9.39 2.28 23.54
C LEU A 115 -9.30 1.81 24.97
N PHE A 116 -9.74 2.65 25.92
CA PHE A 116 -9.75 2.31 27.31
C PHE A 116 -10.46 0.96 27.44
N HIS A 117 -9.69 -0.09 27.75
CA HIS A 117 -10.27 -1.22 28.46
C HIS A 117 -10.64 -0.63 29.81
N HIS A 118 -11.85 -0.07 29.91
CA HIS A 118 -12.48 0.04 31.20
C HIS A 118 -12.51 -1.39 31.73
N GLY A 119 -11.73 -1.62 32.79
CA GLY A 119 -11.87 -2.81 33.59
C GLY A 119 -13.35 -2.96 33.91
N ALA A 120 -13.92 -4.06 33.44
CA ALA A 120 -15.12 -4.56 34.07
C ALA A 120 -14.70 -4.99 35.49
N PRO A 121 -15.32 -4.44 36.55
CA PRO A 121 -15.33 -5.13 37.83
C PRO A 121 -16.03 -6.49 37.69
#